data_AF-A0A5D0J642-F1
#
_entry.id   AF-A0A5D0J642-F1
#
_cell.length_a   1.000
_cell.length_b   1.000
_cell.length_c   1.000
_cell.angle_alpha   90.00
_cell.angle_beta   90.00
_cell.angle_gamma   90.00
#
_symmetry.space_group_name_H-M   'P 1'
#
loop_
_entity.id
_entity.type
_entity.pdbx_description
1 polymer ?
#
loop_
_entity_poly.entity_id
_entity_poly.type
_entity_poly.pdbx_seq_one_letter_code
_entity_poly.pdbx_strand_id
1 'polypeptide(L)'
;LLQDRFAESIMQTLIDVAPKVLEDPTDFKAASNFMWSCTMALNGLIQQGVPGDWAIHMMGHELTALFGIDHARTLAVITPSHYKYNFEAKKEK
;
A
#
# COMPACT_ATOMS: atom_id res chain seq x y z
N LEU A 1 11.67 1.51 14.48
CA LEU A 1 10.67 2.23 15.31
C LEU A 1 10.11 3.48 14.62
N LEU A 2 10.93 4.45 14.19
CA LEU A 2 10.38 5.66 13.56
C LEU A 2 9.75 5.37 12.18
N GLN A 3 10.45 4.59 11.35
CA GLN A 3 9.96 4.15 10.04
C GLN A 3 8.65 3.37 10.18
N ASP A 4 8.59 2.44 11.15
CA ASP A 4 7.38 1.66 11.44
C ASP A 4 6.20 2.58 11.77
N ARG A 5 6.39 3.57 12.67
CA ARG A 5 5.35 4.54 13.03
C ARG A 5 4.88 5.37 11.84
N PHE A 6 5.79 5.79 10.95
CA PHE A 6 5.39 6.50 9.74
C PHE A 6 4.59 5.60 8.80
N ALA A 7 5.05 4.37 8.55
CA ALA A 7 4.35 3.41 7.71
C ALA A 7 2.96 3.06 8.26
N GLU A 8 2.85 2.78 9.56
CA GLU A 8 1.59 2.53 10.26
C GLU A 8 0.64 3.72 10.16
N SER A 9 1.13 4.94 10.38
CA SER A 9 0.30 6.16 10.32
C SER A 9 -0.24 6.40 8.91
N ILE A 10 0.57 6.15 7.86
CA ILE A 10 0.12 6.25 6.46
C ILE A 10 -1.01 5.24 6.20
N MET A 11 -0.82 3.97 6.60
CA MET A 11 -1.83 2.93 6.39
C MET A 11 -3.14 3.22 7.14
N GLN A 12 -3.05 3.58 8.42
CA GLN A 12 -4.23 3.94 9.23
C GLN A 12 -4.98 5.13 8.63
N THR A 13 -4.25 6.17 8.22
CA THR A 13 -4.85 7.34 7.57
C THR A 13 -5.59 6.93 6.29
N LEU A 14 -4.98 6.08 5.45
CA LEU A 14 -5.62 5.60 4.21
C LEU A 14 -6.90 4.80 4.50
N ILE A 15 -6.91 3.94 5.52
CA ILE A 15 -8.11 3.19 5.95
C ILE A 15 -9.23 4.16 6.36
N ASP A 16 -8.89 5.23 7.07
CA ASP A 16 -9.86 6.20 7.60
C ASP A 16 -10.43 7.16 6.54
N VAL A 17 -9.62 7.56 5.55
CA VAL A 17 -10.01 8.60 4.58
C VAL A 17 -10.42 8.05 3.22
N ALA A 18 -9.95 6.87 2.80
CA ALA A 18 -10.28 6.33 1.49
C ALA A 18 -11.80 6.11 1.29
N PRO A 19 -12.57 5.56 2.25
CA PRO A 19 -14.01 5.42 2.09
C PRO A 19 -14.73 6.77 1.90
N LYS A 20 -14.26 7.81 2.58
CA LYS A 20 -14.83 9.17 2.48
C LYS A 20 -14.57 9.78 1.10
N VAL A 21 -13.37 9.59 0.56
CA VAL A 21 -13.03 10.02 -0.81
C VAL A 21 -13.86 9.27 -1.85
N LEU A 22 -14.15 7.98 -1.62
CA LEU A 22 -15.00 7.19 -2.52
C LEU A 22 -16.47 7.62 -2.46
N GLU A 23 -16.95 8.05 -1.30
CA GLU A 23 -18.32 8.55 -1.10
C GLU A 23 -18.50 9.96 -1.67
N ASP A 24 -17.58 10.87 -1.36
CA ASP A 24 -17.56 12.24 -1.88
C ASP A 24 -16.12 12.64 -2.28
N PRO A 25 -15.78 12.54 -3.58
CA PRO A 25 -14.48 12.96 -4.09
C PRO A 25 -14.20 14.46 -3.94
N THR A 26 -15.21 15.27 -3.66
CA THR A 26 -15.07 16.73 -3.51
C THR A 26 -14.78 17.16 -2.08
N ASP A 27 -14.83 16.24 -1.09
CA ASP A 27 -14.36 16.51 0.27
C ASP A 27 -12.86 16.79 0.26
N PHE A 28 -12.52 18.08 0.28
CA PHE A 28 -11.14 18.56 0.27
C PHE A 28 -10.32 17.99 1.42
N LYS A 29 -10.90 17.83 2.62
CA LYS A 29 -10.16 17.34 3.78
C LYS A 29 -9.83 15.86 3.61
N ALA A 30 -10.79 15.04 3.17
CA ALA A 30 -10.53 13.63 2.90
C ALA A 30 -9.55 13.46 1.74
N ALA A 31 -9.76 14.16 0.63
CA ALA A 31 -8.92 14.07 -0.57
C ALA A 31 -7.48 14.55 -0.33
N SER A 32 -7.28 15.65 0.41
CA SER A 32 -5.94 16.16 0.72
C SER A 32 -5.15 15.20 1.62
N ASN A 33 -5.79 14.62 2.64
CA ASN A 33 -5.14 13.60 3.48
C ASN A 33 -4.83 12.33 2.67
N PHE A 34 -5.76 11.87 1.84
CA PHE A 34 -5.55 10.73 0.97
C PHE A 34 -4.34 10.94 0.05
N MET A 35 -4.30 12.06 -0.66
CA MET A 35 -3.23 12.35 -1.63
C MET A 35 -1.87 12.54 -0.96
N TRP A 36 -1.83 13.17 0.21
CA TRP A 36 -0.59 13.32 0.97
C TRP A 36 -0.09 11.97 1.49
N SER A 37 -0.97 11.10 1.99
CA SER A 37 -0.61 9.74 2.38
C SER A 37 -0.05 8.93 1.21
N CYS A 38 -0.65 9.01 0.02
CA CYS A 38 -0.12 8.38 -1.20
C CYS A 38 1.28 8.89 -1.55
N THR A 39 1.51 10.20 -1.43
CA THR A 39 2.83 10.81 -1.65
C THR A 39 3.85 10.27 -0.65
N MET A 40 3.51 10.26 0.63
CA MET A 40 4.38 9.77 1.70
C MET A 40 4.69 8.27 1.58
N ALA A 41 3.77 7.47 1.04
CA ALA A 41 3.98 6.04 0.80
C ALA A 41 5.10 5.76 -0.22
N LEU A 42 5.39 6.70 -1.12
CA LEU A 42 6.30 6.50 -2.26
C LEU A 42 7.41 7.55 -2.37
N ASN A 43 7.51 8.50 -1.43
CA ASN A 43 8.54 9.55 -1.45
C ASN A 43 9.93 9.08 -0.99
N GLY A 44 10.05 7.83 -0.58
CA GLY A 44 11.31 7.23 -0.16
C GLY A 44 11.66 7.41 1.32
N LEU A 45 10.87 8.10 2.13
CA LEU A 45 11.14 8.28 3.57
C LEU A 45 11.04 6.95 4.34
N ILE A 46 9.95 6.21 4.13
CA ILE A 46 9.65 5.01 4.92
C ILE A 46 10.58 3.83 4.61
N GLN A 47 11.28 3.86 3.47
CA GLN A 47 12.24 2.82 3.07
C GLN A 47 13.68 3.09 3.58
N GLN A 48 13.94 4.25 4.20
CA GLN A 48 15.30 4.58 4.66
C GLN A 48 15.75 3.67 5.80
N GLY A 49 16.78 2.86 5.53
CA GLY A 49 17.39 1.97 6.52
C GLY A 49 16.55 0.74 6.88
N VAL A 50 15.52 0.42 6.10
CA VAL A 50 14.69 -0.78 6.29
C VAL A 50 14.64 -1.64 5.01
N PRO A 51 14.57 -2.97 5.12
CA PRO A 51 14.36 -3.84 3.96
C PRO A 51 12.99 -3.60 3.33
N GLY A 52 12.96 -3.48 2.01
CA GLY A 52 11.72 -3.47 1.22
C GLY A 52 11.39 -4.85 0.66
N ASP A 53 10.13 -5.05 0.31
CA ASP A 53 9.66 -6.21 -0.46
C ASP A 53 8.83 -5.70 -1.65
N TRP A 54 9.20 -6.14 -2.85
CA TRP A 54 8.53 -5.80 -4.11
C TRP A 54 7.93 -7.02 -4.82
N ALA A 55 7.97 -8.20 -4.20
CA ALA A 55 7.53 -9.45 -4.82
C ALA A 55 6.07 -9.38 -5.31
N ILE A 56 5.18 -8.80 -4.51
CA ILE A 56 3.76 -8.63 -4.90
C ILE A 56 3.60 -7.72 -6.13
N HIS A 57 4.46 -6.71 -6.28
CA HIS A 57 4.44 -5.82 -7.43
C HIS A 57 4.94 -6.54 -8.68
N MET A 58 6.04 -7.29 -8.55
CA MET A 58 6.59 -8.06 -9.67
C MET A 58 5.60 -9.12 -10.16
N MET A 59 4.96 -9.87 -9.26
CA MET A 59 3.91 -10.82 -9.63
C MET A 59 2.68 -10.11 -10.23
N GLY A 60 2.30 -8.95 -9.68
CA GLY A 60 1.19 -8.15 -10.18
C GLY A 60 1.42 -7.62 -11.60
N HIS A 61 2.64 -7.18 -11.92
CA HIS A 61 3.00 -6.73 -13.27
C HIS A 61 2.73 -7.80 -14.33
N GLU A 62 3.04 -9.06 -14.04
CA GLU A 62 2.79 -10.17 -14.98
C GLU A 62 1.29 -10.40 -15.20
N LEU A 63 0.47 -10.29 -14.14
CA LEU A 63 -0.99 -10.39 -14.29
C LEU A 63 -1.56 -9.23 -15.10
N THR A 64 -1.06 -8.01 -14.89
CA THR A 64 -1.43 -6.85 -15.72
C THR A 64 -1.02 -7.07 -17.17
N ALA A 65 0.20 -7.54 -17.42
CA ALA A 65 0.73 -7.76 -18.78
C ALA A 65 -0.04 -8.84 -19.54
N LEU A 66 -0.39 -9.95 -18.89
CA LEU A 66 -1.07 -11.08 -19.53
C LEU A 66 -2.58 -10.89 -19.67
N PHE A 67 -3.23 -10.24 -18.69
CA PHE A 67 -4.69 -10.21 -18.59
C PHE A 67 -5.29 -8.80 -18.64
N GLY A 68 -4.46 -7.75 -18.72
CA GLY A 68 -4.94 -6.36 -18.77
C GLY A 68 -5.63 -5.89 -17.47
N ILE A 69 -5.34 -6.55 -16.34
CA ILE A 69 -5.95 -6.21 -15.05
C ILE A 69 -5.28 -4.96 -14.48
N ASP A 70 -6.07 -4.02 -13.97
CA ASP A 70 -5.55 -2.82 -13.29
C ASP A 70 -4.54 -3.17 -12.20
N HIS A 71 -3.45 -2.41 -12.14
CA HIS A 71 -2.34 -2.68 -11.23
C HIS A 71 -2.80 -2.89 -9.77
N ALA A 72 -3.58 -1.96 -9.21
CA ALA A 72 -4.07 -2.07 -7.83
C ALA A 72 -4.96 -3.32 -7.60
N ARG A 73 -5.70 -3.79 -8.61
CA ARG A 73 -6.50 -5.03 -8.51
C ARG A 73 -5.61 -6.26 -8.43
N THR A 74 -4.52 -6.31 -9.21
CA THR A 74 -3.55 -7.41 -9.10
C THR A 74 -2.92 -7.49 -7.71
N LEU A 75 -2.56 -6.33 -7.13
CA LEU A 75 -2.02 -6.24 -5.77
C LEU A 75 -3.04 -6.71 -4.73
N ALA A 76 -4.29 -6.25 -4.83
CA ALA A 76 -5.36 -6.64 -3.91
C ALA A 76 -5.62 -8.15 -3.90
N VAL A 77 -5.52 -8.81 -5.06
CA VAL A 77 -5.72 -10.26 -5.19
C VAL A 77 -4.55 -11.04 -4.61
N ILE A 78 -3.30 -10.65 -4.89
CA ILE A 78 -2.11 -11.44 -4.53
C ILE A 78 -1.72 -11.25 -3.06
N THR A 79 -1.82 -10.03 -2.53
CA THR A 79 -1.25 -9.64 -1.23
C THR A 79 -1.63 -10.59 -0.07
N PRO A 80 -2.90 -10.98 0.14
CA PRO A 80 -3.27 -11.88 1.23
C PRO A 80 -2.58 -13.25 1.14
N SER A 81 -2.48 -13.80 -0.07
CA SER A 81 -1.84 -15.09 -0.31
C SER A 81 -0.32 -15.04 -0.10
N HIS A 82 0.33 -13.94 -0.50
CA HIS A 82 1.76 -13.72 -0.29
C HIS A 82 2.13 -13.66 1.19
N TYR A 83 1.35 -12.92 2.00
CA TYR A 83 1.56 -12.85 3.44
C TYR A 83 1.29 -14.18 4.14
N LYS A 84 0.26 -14.93 3.71
CA LYS A 84 -0.03 -16.26 4.27
C LYS A 84 1.09 -17.26 3.97
N TYR A 85 1.61 -17.26 2.75
CA TYR A 85 2.70 -18.16 2.36
C TYR A 85 4.03 -17.80 3.06
N ASN A 86 4.35 -16.51 3.15
CA ASN A 86 5.60 -16.03 3.76
C ASN A 86 5.48 -15.69 5.24
N PHE A 87 4.45 -16.17 5.94
CA PHE A 87 4.15 -15.76 7.31
C PHE A 87 5.36 -15.95 8.24
N GLU A 88 5.98 -17.13 8.24
CA GLU A 88 7.15 -17.42 9.09
C GLU A 88 8.33 -16.48 8.80
N ALA A 89 8.61 -16.19 7.53
CA ALA A 89 9.70 -15.30 7.12
C ALA A 89 9.43 -13.82 7.44
N LYS A 90 8.17 -13.44 7.68
CA LYS A 90 7.74 -12.06 7.91
C LYS A 90 7.24 -11.82 9.34
N LYS A 91 7.21 -12.83 10.21
CA LYS A 91 6.56 -12.73 11.52
C LYS A 91 7.19 -11.72 12.48
N GLU A 92 8.51 -11.54 12.42
CA GLU A 92 9.25 -10.60 13.30
C GLU A 92 9.22 -9.15 12.79
N LYS A 93 8.57 -8.89 11.65
CA LYS A 93 8.43 -7.58 11.04
C LYS A 93 7.00 -7.27 10.64
#